data_AF-A0A3M1ERZ1-F1
#
_entry.id   AF-A0A3M1ERZ1-F1
#
_cell.length_a   1.000
_cell.length_b   1.000
_cell.length_c   1.000
_cell.angle_alpha   90.00
_cell.angle_beta   90.00
_cell.angle_gamma   90.00
#
_symmetry.space_group_name_H-M   'P 1'
#
loop_
_entity.id
_entity.type
_entity.pdbx_description
1 polymer ?
#
loop_
_entity_poly.entity_id
_entity_poly.type
_entity_poly.pdbx_seq_one_letter_code
_entity_poly.pdbx_strand_id
1 'polypeptide(L)'
;MIAWSDLKNKLIVSVVFGMAIVAVLALSADLPRTLEALQRFTWRYLPLIVSLTMVNYVLRFVKWHYYLGQIGAGHVSLGDSLKIFVAGFTMVMTPGKVGELYKAWALRETNGVAISRAAPIVLAERITDGLAMVILASAGLILYRFGAAILAVVLLTMGGFVVIVQIRPLALWILRQGERIPVVSRFAHSLREFYESAYRLLSIKNLLFAVGLGVISWAAEGVALFLVLLGLGFGAAPALLI
;
A
#
# COMPACT_ATOMS: atom_id res chain seq x y z
N MET A 1 -22.70 -20.81 2.55
CA MET A 1 -22.27 -20.72 3.96
C MET A 1 -20.99 -21.53 4.10
N ILE A 2 -19.84 -20.89 4.34
CA ILE A 2 -18.57 -21.60 4.58
C ILE A 2 -18.67 -22.19 5.99
N ALA A 3 -18.51 -23.51 6.12
CA ALA A 3 -18.59 -24.17 7.42
C ALA A 3 -17.44 -23.71 8.31
N TRP A 4 -17.72 -23.39 9.58
CA TRP A 4 -16.73 -22.92 10.55
C TRP A 4 -15.53 -23.89 10.72
N SER A 5 -15.76 -25.18 10.50
CA SER A 5 -14.72 -26.22 10.49
C SER A 5 -13.70 -26.03 9.36
N ASP A 6 -14.14 -25.58 8.17
CA ASP A 6 -13.25 -25.35 7.03
C ASP A 6 -12.36 -24.14 7.25
N LEU A 7 -12.88 -23.10 7.90
CA LEU A 7 -12.08 -21.91 8.22
C LEU A 7 -11.00 -22.24 9.24
N LYS A 8 -11.33 -22.99 10.30
CA LYS A 8 -10.37 -23.42 11.32
C LYS A 8 -9.23 -24.25 10.74
N ASN A 9 -9.55 -25.22 9.88
CA ASN A 9 -8.54 -26.06 9.22
C ASN A 9 -7.63 -25.25 8.29
N LYS A 10 -8.19 -24.33 7.50
CA LYS A 10 -7.40 -23.43 6.63
C LYS A 10 -6.49 -22.51 7.44
N LEU A 11 -6.95 -22.03 8.59
CA LEU A 11 -6.17 -21.16 9.48
C LEU A 11 -5.00 -21.92 10.11
N ILE A 12 -5.24 -23.14 10.58
CA ILE A 12 -4.19 -24.04 11.10
C ILE A 12 -3.16 -24.35 10.01
N VAL A 13 -3.60 -24.70 8.80
CA VAL A 13 -2.70 -24.98 7.66
C VAL A 13 -1.86 -23.74 7.32
N SER A 14 -2.45 -22.55 7.26
CA SER A 14 -1.71 -21.30 6.99
C SER A 14 -0.68 -20.98 8.08
N VAL A 15 -1.01 -21.21 9.35
CA VAL A 15 -0.08 -21.01 10.48
C VAL A 15 1.07 -22.01 10.43
N VAL A 16 0.77 -23.30 10.21
CA VAL A 16 1.80 -24.35 10.07
C VAL A 16 2.70 -24.07 8.86
N PHE A 17 2.13 -23.65 7.74
CA PHE A 17 2.88 -23.29 6.55
C PHE A 17 3.76 -22.05 6.78
N GLY A 18 3.25 -21.02 7.46
CA GLY A 18 4.03 -19.86 7.87
C GLY A 18 5.20 -20.22 8.78
N MET A 19 4.96 -21.06 9.79
CA MET A 19 6.01 -21.59 10.67
C MET A 19 7.04 -22.42 9.90
N ALA A 20 6.60 -23.24 8.94
CA ALA A 20 7.49 -24.04 8.10
C ALA A 20 8.38 -23.15 7.22
N ILE A 21 7.84 -22.08 6.62
CA ILE A 21 8.63 -21.10 5.85
C ILE A 21 9.65 -20.41 6.76
N VAL A 22 9.24 -19.94 7.94
CA VAL A 22 10.16 -19.32 8.90
C VAL A 22 11.23 -20.30 9.33
N ALA A 23 10.89 -21.57 9.57
CA ALA A 23 11.85 -22.62 9.92
C ALA A 23 12.82 -22.89 8.76
N VAL A 24 12.35 -23.00 7.52
CA VAL A 24 13.20 -23.18 6.34
C VAL A 24 14.12 -21.98 6.15
N LEU A 25 13.61 -20.76 6.26
CA LEU A 25 14.41 -19.54 6.20
C LEU A 25 15.45 -19.50 7.32
N ALA A 26 15.07 -19.86 8.54
CA ALA A 26 15.95 -19.91 9.70
C ALA A 26 17.00 -21.03 9.62
N LEU A 27 16.71 -22.14 8.95
CA LEU A 27 17.65 -23.24 8.69
C LEU A 27 18.55 -22.96 7.48
N SER A 28 18.07 -22.18 6.51
CA SER A 28 18.85 -21.74 5.34
C SER A 28 19.72 -20.51 5.61
N ALA A 29 19.29 -19.65 6.54
CA ALA A 29 20.10 -18.65 7.18
C ALA A 29 20.94 -19.32 8.28
N ASP A 30 22.13 -18.80 8.54
CA ASP A 30 23.04 -19.34 9.55
C ASP A 30 22.43 -19.12 10.96
N LEU A 31 21.56 -20.03 11.41
CA LEU A 31 20.74 -19.90 12.63
C LEU A 31 21.53 -19.43 13.86
N PRO A 32 22.76 -19.92 14.12
CA PRO A 32 23.57 -19.43 15.24
C PRO A 32 23.87 -17.93 15.13
N ARG A 33 24.19 -17.44 13.92
CA ARG A 33 24.47 -16.02 13.69
C ARG A 33 23.24 -15.15 13.85
N THR A 34 22.07 -15.64 13.43
CA THR A 34 20.80 -14.93 13.64
C THR A 34 20.46 -14.82 15.13
N LEU A 35 20.66 -15.89 15.90
CA LEU A 35 20.45 -15.88 17.35
C LEU A 35 21.43 -14.94 18.05
N GLU A 36 22.71 -14.97 17.67
CA GLU A 36 23.75 -14.09 18.20
C GLU A 36 23.43 -12.61 17.92
N ALA A 37 22.95 -12.29 16.71
CA ALA A 37 22.50 -10.95 16.35
C ALA A 37 21.30 -10.48 17.19
N LEU A 38 20.33 -11.36 17.46
CA LEU A 38 19.18 -11.06 18.32
C LEU A 38 19.58 -10.87 19.79
N GLN A 39 20.54 -11.64 20.29
CA GLN A 39 21.06 -11.49 21.66
C GLN A 39 21.82 -10.18 21.84
N ARG A 40 22.56 -9.74 20.81
CA ARG A 40 23.28 -8.46 20.81
C ARG A 40 22.40 -7.26 20.49
N PHE A 41 21.14 -7.49 20.10
CA PHE A 41 20.25 -6.41 19.73
C PHE A 41 19.94 -5.50 20.93
N THR A 42 20.04 -4.18 20.72
CA THR A 42 19.69 -3.20 21.75
C THR A 42 18.16 -3.02 21.82
N TRP A 43 17.51 -3.86 22.62
CA TRP A 43 16.05 -3.92 22.78
C TRP A 43 15.38 -2.60 23.23
N ARG A 44 16.14 -1.63 23.74
CA ARG A 44 15.66 -0.28 24.07
C ARG A 44 15.08 0.45 22.86
N TYR A 45 15.51 0.14 21.64
CA TYR A 45 14.95 0.74 20.42
C TYR A 45 13.60 0.14 20.02
N LEU A 46 13.25 -1.05 20.52
CA LEU A 46 12.04 -1.78 20.10
C LEU A 46 10.75 -0.96 20.29
N PRO A 47 10.47 -0.32 21.45
CA PRO A 47 9.24 0.45 21.61
C PRO A 47 9.13 1.59 20.61
N LEU A 48 10.24 2.23 20.26
CA LEU A 48 10.27 3.31 19.28
C LEU A 48 10.05 2.80 17.85
N ILE A 49 10.69 1.68 17.49
CA ILE A 49 10.47 1.00 16.19
C ILE A 49 8.99 0.62 16.04
N VAL A 50 8.40 0.00 17.06
CA VAL A 50 6.98 -0.36 17.07
C VAL A 50 6.10 0.88 16.99
N SER A 51 6.45 1.97 17.69
CA SER A 51 5.67 3.21 17.63
C SER A 51 5.69 3.84 16.23
N LEU A 52 6.86 3.87 15.57
CA LEU A 52 7.01 4.41 14.21
C LEU A 52 6.22 3.59 13.17
N THR A 53 6.27 2.26 13.28
CA THR A 53 5.45 1.38 12.43
C THR A 53 3.95 1.54 12.71
N MET A 54 3.55 1.79 13.96
CA MET A 54 2.14 2.11 14.28
C MET A 54 1.68 3.43 13.66
N VAL A 55 2.54 4.47 13.65
CA VAL A 55 2.24 5.73 12.94
C VAL A 55 1.96 5.45 11.46
N ASN A 56 2.73 4.57 10.81
CA ASN A 56 2.50 4.18 9.42
C ASN A 56 1.09 3.63 9.21
N TYR A 57 0.65 2.68 10.05
CA TYR A 57 -0.69 2.11 9.96
C TYR A 57 -1.80 3.15 10.19
N VAL A 58 -1.61 4.06 11.14
CA VAL A 58 -2.57 5.16 11.40
C VAL A 58 -2.68 6.09 10.20
N LEU A 59 -1.56 6.52 9.61
CA LEU A 59 -1.58 7.41 8.44
C LEU A 59 -2.21 6.72 7.22
N ARG A 60 -1.97 5.42 7.02
CA ARG A 60 -2.65 4.63 6.00
C ARG A 60 -4.15 4.55 6.24
N PHE A 61 -4.59 4.38 7.47
CA PHE A 61 -6.00 4.41 7.82
C PHE A 61 -6.64 5.78 7.55
N VAL A 62 -5.97 6.87 7.95
CA VAL A 62 -6.43 8.24 7.67
C VAL A 62 -6.60 8.47 6.17
N LYS A 63 -5.61 8.05 5.36
CA LYS A 63 -5.67 8.12 3.90
C LYS A 63 -6.86 7.33 3.35
N TRP A 64 -7.05 6.09 3.80
CA TRP A 64 -8.17 5.25 3.41
C TRP A 64 -9.51 5.92 3.72
N HIS A 65 -9.71 6.36 4.97
CA HIS A 65 -10.96 6.98 5.40
C HIS A 65 -11.25 8.28 4.64
N TYR A 66 -10.21 9.07 4.37
CA TYR A 66 -10.31 10.27 3.53
C TYR A 66 -10.79 9.94 2.11
N TYR A 67 -10.26 8.88 1.49
CA TYR A 67 -10.63 8.46 0.15
C TYR A 67 -12.07 7.94 0.02
N LEU A 68 -12.64 7.34 1.07
CA LEU A 68 -14.06 7.00 1.10
C LEU A 68 -14.94 8.23 0.88
N GLY A 69 -14.58 9.37 1.49
CA GLY A 69 -15.26 10.64 1.28
C GLY A 69 -15.14 11.15 -0.16
N GLN A 70 -13.98 10.96 -0.81
CA GLN A 70 -13.73 11.46 -2.17
C GLN A 70 -14.49 10.71 -3.25
N ILE A 71 -14.73 9.41 -3.05
CA ILE A 71 -15.53 8.61 -3.99
C ILE A 71 -17.05 8.75 -3.74
N GLY A 72 -17.46 9.54 -2.75
CA GLY A 72 -18.86 9.68 -2.38
C GLY A 72 -19.47 8.38 -1.85
N ALA A 73 -18.75 7.66 -0.97
CA ALA A 73 -19.20 6.41 -0.35
C ALA A 73 -20.39 6.58 0.61
N GLY A 74 -20.92 7.80 0.78
CA GLY A 74 -21.91 8.12 1.80
C GLY A 74 -21.29 8.19 3.20
N HIS A 75 -22.14 8.13 4.22
CA HIS A 75 -21.68 8.10 5.61
C HIS A 75 -21.13 6.71 5.95
N VAL A 76 -19.80 6.60 6.03
CA VAL A 76 -19.12 5.42 6.58
C VAL A 76 -18.63 5.78 7.98
N SER A 77 -19.12 5.08 9.00
CA SER A 77 -18.66 5.33 10.38
C SER A 77 -17.15 5.06 10.51
N LEU A 78 -16.47 5.76 11.42
CA LEU A 78 -15.04 5.52 11.67
C LEU A 78 -14.78 4.06 12.07
N GLY A 79 -15.68 3.47 12.86
CA GLY A 79 -15.57 2.07 13.29
C GLY A 79 -15.67 1.09 12.13
N ASP A 80 -16.63 1.27 11.21
CA ASP A 80 -16.78 0.37 10.07
C ASP A 80 -15.67 0.58 9.04
N SER A 81 -15.27 1.82 8.81
CA SER A 81 -14.08 2.14 8.01
C SER A 81 -12.84 1.44 8.56
N LEU A 82 -12.66 1.42 9.89
CA LEU A 82 -11.53 0.76 10.53
C LEU A 82 -11.62 -0.76 10.41
N LYS A 83 -12.78 -1.38 10.61
CA LYS A 83 -12.99 -2.82 10.39
C LYS A 83 -12.65 -3.22 8.97
N ILE A 84 -13.13 -2.46 7.97
CA ILE A 84 -12.85 -2.72 6.55
C ILE A 84 -11.35 -2.57 6.27
N PHE A 85 -10.72 -1.52 6.79
CA PHE A 85 -9.28 -1.29 6.63
C PHE A 85 -8.45 -2.44 7.23
N VAL A 86 -8.77 -2.85 8.46
CA VAL A 86 -8.07 -3.94 9.15
C VAL A 86 -8.30 -5.27 8.44
N ALA A 87 -9.52 -5.54 7.98
CA ALA A 87 -9.82 -6.75 7.22
C ALA A 87 -9.04 -6.80 5.91
N GLY A 88 -8.69 -5.65 5.32
CA GLY A 88 -7.79 -5.57 4.16
C GLY A 88 -6.40 -6.18 4.39
N PHE A 89 -5.89 -6.19 5.63
CA PHE A 89 -4.59 -6.82 5.95
C PHE A 89 -4.60 -8.33 5.85
N THR A 90 -5.77 -8.97 5.98
CA THR A 90 -5.88 -10.45 5.90
C THR A 90 -5.41 -11.01 4.56
N MET A 91 -5.44 -10.17 3.50
CA MET A 91 -5.05 -10.54 2.15
C MET A 91 -3.78 -9.83 1.68
N VAL A 92 -2.97 -9.26 2.58
CA VAL A 92 -1.74 -8.53 2.22
C VAL A 92 -0.67 -9.42 1.61
N MET A 93 -0.66 -10.71 1.93
CA MET A 93 0.29 -11.70 1.38
C MET A 93 -0.01 -12.07 -0.09
N THR A 94 -1.03 -11.49 -0.71
CA THR A 94 -1.36 -11.78 -2.11
C THR A 94 -0.43 -11.05 -3.09
N PRO A 95 0.01 -11.70 -4.19
CA PRO A 95 0.87 -11.07 -5.19
C PRO A 95 0.21 -9.83 -5.77
N GLY A 96 0.96 -8.74 -5.89
CA GLY A 96 0.46 -7.45 -6.38
C GLY A 96 -0.54 -6.74 -5.46
N LYS A 97 -0.71 -7.20 -4.20
CA LYS A 97 -1.72 -6.69 -3.25
C LYS A 97 -3.15 -6.70 -3.80
N VAL A 98 -3.44 -7.64 -4.72
CA VAL A 98 -4.79 -7.83 -5.30
C VAL A 98 -5.83 -8.07 -4.20
N GLY A 99 -5.40 -8.68 -3.09
CA GLY A 99 -6.17 -8.85 -1.87
C GLY A 99 -6.72 -7.57 -1.25
N GLU A 100 -6.11 -6.40 -1.48
CA GLU A 100 -6.65 -5.12 -1.02
C GLU A 100 -7.95 -4.74 -1.75
N LEU A 101 -8.27 -5.36 -2.90
CA LEU A 101 -9.59 -5.24 -3.55
C LEU A 101 -10.71 -5.83 -2.68
N TYR A 102 -10.38 -6.68 -1.70
CA TYR A 102 -11.33 -7.10 -0.68
C TYR A 102 -11.97 -5.91 0.03
N LYS A 103 -11.23 -4.80 0.24
CA LYS A 103 -11.79 -3.58 0.84
C LYS A 103 -12.95 -3.01 0.02
N ALA A 104 -12.86 -3.08 -1.32
CA ALA A 104 -13.94 -2.64 -2.21
C ALA A 104 -15.17 -3.56 -2.11
N TRP A 105 -14.95 -4.88 -1.98
CA TRP A 105 -16.03 -5.84 -1.74
C TRP A 105 -16.67 -5.66 -0.36
N ALA A 106 -15.87 -5.50 0.70
CA ALA A 106 -16.38 -5.29 2.06
C ALA A 106 -17.15 -3.97 2.18
N LEU A 107 -16.71 -2.92 1.48
CA LEU A 107 -17.43 -1.64 1.42
C LEU A 107 -18.76 -1.77 0.65
N ARG A 108 -18.82 -2.58 -0.41
CA ARG A 108 -20.08 -2.90 -1.08
C ARG A 108 -21.06 -3.55 -0.11
N GLU A 109 -20.59 -4.49 0.68
CA GLU A 109 -21.47 -5.23 1.59
C GLU A 109 -21.92 -4.41 2.80
N THR A 110 -21.05 -3.50 3.27
CA THR A 110 -21.36 -2.67 4.44
C THR A 110 -22.19 -1.43 4.07
N ASN A 111 -21.92 -0.80 2.92
CA ASN A 111 -22.46 0.52 2.56
C ASN A 111 -23.11 0.58 1.17
N GLY A 112 -23.20 -0.54 0.44
CA GLY A 112 -23.80 -0.60 -0.90
C GLY A 112 -22.98 0.05 -2.01
N VAL A 113 -21.75 0.50 -1.73
CA VAL A 113 -20.88 1.17 -2.71
C VAL A 113 -20.45 0.17 -3.78
N ALA A 114 -20.66 0.52 -5.06
CA ALA A 114 -20.24 -0.34 -6.16
C ALA A 114 -18.73 -0.61 -6.14
N ILE A 115 -18.32 -1.85 -6.44
CA ILE A 115 -16.90 -2.24 -6.48
C ILE A 115 -16.14 -1.41 -7.53
N SER A 116 -16.77 -1.09 -8.67
CA SER A 116 -16.23 -0.17 -9.70
C SER A 116 -15.81 1.18 -9.15
N ARG A 117 -16.55 1.69 -8.15
CA ARG A 117 -16.31 2.99 -7.52
C ARG A 117 -15.23 2.94 -6.43
N ALA A 118 -15.17 1.81 -5.69
CA ALA A 118 -14.23 1.63 -4.58
C ALA A 118 -12.87 1.06 -4.99
N ALA A 119 -12.79 0.24 -6.04
CA ALA A 119 -11.54 -0.35 -6.52
C ALA A 119 -10.44 0.68 -6.88
N PRO A 120 -10.76 1.85 -7.48
CA PRO A 120 -9.79 2.92 -7.72
C PRO A 120 -9.05 3.42 -6.47
N ILE A 121 -9.61 3.25 -5.28
CA ILE A 121 -8.93 3.64 -4.03
C ILE A 121 -7.62 2.87 -3.89
N VAL A 122 -7.63 1.56 -4.14
CA VAL A 122 -6.42 0.71 -4.04
C VAL A 122 -5.36 1.19 -5.03
N LEU A 123 -5.76 1.50 -6.27
CA LEU A 123 -4.86 2.04 -7.29
C LEU A 123 -4.27 3.40 -6.86
N ALA A 124 -5.11 4.31 -6.38
CA ALA A 124 -4.67 5.62 -5.90
C ALA A 124 -3.71 5.51 -4.71
N GLU A 125 -3.96 4.57 -3.78
CA GLU A 125 -3.04 4.27 -2.68
C GLU A 125 -1.67 3.81 -3.19
N ARG A 126 -1.62 2.97 -4.22
CA ARG A 126 -0.35 2.49 -4.81
C ARG A 126 0.42 3.61 -5.52
N ILE A 127 -0.27 4.42 -6.32
CA ILE A 127 0.35 5.55 -7.03
C ILE A 127 0.89 6.57 -6.04
N THR A 128 0.10 6.92 -5.02
CA THR A 128 0.52 7.90 -4.01
C THR A 128 1.64 7.38 -3.11
N ASP A 129 1.62 6.10 -2.73
CA ASP A 129 2.73 5.45 -2.03
C ASP A 129 4.01 5.44 -2.91
N GLY A 130 3.88 5.11 -4.19
CA GLY A 130 5.00 5.06 -5.12
C GLY A 130 5.62 6.43 -5.37
N LEU A 131 4.80 7.47 -5.57
CA LEU A 131 5.27 8.85 -5.68
C LEU A 131 5.96 9.32 -4.40
N ALA A 132 5.45 8.96 -3.22
CA ALA A 132 6.11 9.26 -1.96
C ALA A 132 7.49 8.59 -1.84
N MET A 133 7.60 7.31 -2.22
CA MET A 133 8.88 6.61 -2.27
C MET A 133 9.85 7.27 -3.26
N VAL A 134 9.37 7.70 -4.43
CA VAL A 134 10.21 8.39 -5.42
C VAL A 134 10.78 9.70 -4.84
N ILE A 135 9.97 10.46 -4.10
CA ILE A 135 10.42 11.68 -3.42
C ILE A 135 11.52 11.33 -2.42
N LEU A 136 11.31 10.34 -1.56
CA LEU A 136 12.31 9.92 -0.57
C LEU A 136 13.59 9.39 -1.23
N ALA A 137 13.46 8.53 -2.24
CA ALA A 137 14.60 7.96 -2.97
C ALA A 137 15.39 9.03 -3.75
N SER A 138 14.74 10.12 -4.17
CA SER A 138 15.45 11.23 -4.82
C SER A 138 16.42 11.94 -3.86
N ALA A 139 16.14 11.94 -2.56
CA ALA A 139 17.09 12.43 -1.55
C ALA A 139 18.34 11.54 -1.46
N GLY A 140 18.18 10.21 -1.51
CA GLY A 140 19.31 9.27 -1.53
C GLY A 140 20.16 9.37 -2.80
N LEU A 141 19.56 9.76 -3.93
CA LEU A 141 20.29 9.95 -5.18
C LEU A 141 21.31 11.10 -5.11
N ILE A 142 21.04 12.13 -4.31
CA ILE A 142 21.98 13.25 -4.09
C ILE A 142 23.28 12.73 -3.48
N LEU A 143 23.21 11.69 -2.64
CA LEU A 143 24.36 11.13 -1.91
C LEU A 143 25.10 10.06 -2.71
N TYR A 144 24.38 9.10 -3.30
CA TYR A 144 24.99 7.90 -3.88
C TYR A 144 25.04 7.89 -5.41
N ARG A 145 24.36 8.84 -6.09
CA ARG A 145 24.32 9.01 -7.55
C ARG A 145 24.00 7.73 -8.35
N PHE A 146 23.43 6.72 -7.71
CA PHE A 146 23.09 5.42 -8.29
C PHE A 146 21.56 5.30 -8.47
N GLY A 147 21.13 4.70 -9.58
CA GLY A 147 19.71 4.42 -9.82
C GLY A 147 18.86 5.57 -10.39
N ALA A 148 19.49 6.69 -10.80
CA ALA A 148 18.78 7.84 -11.39
C ALA A 148 17.86 7.47 -12.56
N ALA A 149 18.32 6.58 -13.46
CA ALA A 149 17.54 6.13 -14.60
C ALA A 149 16.29 5.36 -14.19
N ILE A 150 16.40 4.47 -13.19
CA ILE A 150 15.26 3.70 -12.68
C ILE A 150 14.25 4.65 -12.04
N LEU A 151 14.73 5.59 -11.21
CA LEU A 151 13.88 6.59 -10.57
C LEU A 151 13.13 7.45 -11.59
N ALA A 152 13.83 7.89 -12.64
CA ALA A 152 13.23 8.67 -13.73
C ALA A 152 12.15 7.86 -14.47
N VAL A 153 12.40 6.59 -14.79
CA VAL A 153 11.41 5.72 -15.43
C VAL A 153 10.17 5.54 -14.55
N VAL A 154 10.34 5.29 -13.24
CA VAL A 154 9.22 5.15 -12.31
C VAL A 154 8.43 6.45 -12.20
N LEU A 155 9.12 7.60 -12.05
CA LEU A 155 8.49 8.91 -11.97
C LEU A 155 7.71 9.25 -13.24
N LEU A 156 8.30 9.02 -14.42
CA LEU A 156 7.65 9.28 -15.71
C LEU A 156 6.46 8.36 -15.92
N THR A 157 6.55 7.09 -15.50
CA THR A 157 5.45 6.13 -15.64
C THR A 157 4.29 6.50 -14.71
N MET A 158 4.54 6.73 -13.43
CA MET A 158 3.50 7.08 -12.46
C MET A 158 2.94 8.48 -12.70
N GLY A 159 3.81 9.47 -12.92
CA GLY A 159 3.42 10.85 -13.24
C GLY A 159 2.68 10.93 -14.57
N GLY A 160 3.15 10.25 -15.60
CA GLY A 160 2.47 10.13 -16.88
C GLY A 160 1.09 9.50 -16.75
N PHE A 161 0.95 8.43 -15.97
CA PHE A 161 -0.35 7.83 -15.67
C PHE A 161 -1.30 8.84 -15.00
N VAL A 162 -0.84 9.56 -13.97
CA VAL A 162 -1.65 10.59 -13.29
C VAL A 162 -2.07 11.68 -14.28
N VAL A 163 -1.16 12.18 -15.11
CA VAL A 163 -1.45 13.20 -16.13
C VAL A 163 -2.51 12.69 -17.11
N ILE A 164 -2.36 11.46 -17.63
CA ILE A 164 -3.35 10.85 -18.54
C ILE A 164 -4.73 10.78 -17.89
N VAL A 165 -4.81 10.34 -16.63
CA VAL A 165 -6.09 10.27 -15.89
C VAL A 165 -6.70 11.66 -15.71
N GLN A 166 -5.88 12.68 -15.41
CA GLN A 166 -6.33 14.06 -15.21
C GLN A 166 -6.75 14.77 -16.51
N ILE A 167 -6.22 14.37 -17.68
CA ILE A 167 -6.68 14.88 -18.98
C ILE A 167 -7.97 14.18 -19.38
N ARG A 168 -9.11 14.71 -18.91
CA ARG A 168 -10.44 14.13 -19.13
C ARG A 168 -10.77 13.80 -20.59
N PRO A 169 -10.49 14.68 -21.58
CA PRO A 169 -10.76 14.36 -22.99
C PRO A 169 -9.97 13.15 -23.50
N LEU A 170 -8.70 13.04 -23.10
CA LEU A 170 -7.81 11.94 -23.48
C LEU A 170 -8.26 10.62 -22.85
N ALA A 171 -8.51 10.63 -21.54
CA ALA A 171 -8.97 9.44 -20.83
C ALA A 171 -10.32 8.93 -21.37
N LEU A 172 -11.28 9.83 -21.59
CA LEU A 172 -12.58 9.47 -22.18
C LEU A 172 -12.45 9.03 -23.65
N TRP A 173 -11.50 9.58 -24.40
CA TRP A 173 -11.20 9.09 -25.74
C TRP A 173 -10.65 7.66 -25.72
N ILE A 174 -9.68 7.37 -24.84
CA ILE A 174 -9.12 6.01 -24.66
C ILE A 174 -10.23 5.03 -24.27
N LEU A 175 -11.08 5.40 -23.31
CA LEU A 175 -12.23 4.57 -22.90
C LEU A 175 -13.17 4.29 -24.07
N ARG A 176 -13.52 5.31 -24.88
CA ARG A 176 -14.36 5.13 -26.08
C ARG A 176 -13.71 4.25 -27.14
N GLN A 177 -12.39 4.29 -27.30
CA GLN A 177 -11.69 3.34 -28.19
C GLN A 177 -11.76 1.92 -27.62
N GLY A 178 -11.60 1.76 -26.31
CA GLY A 178 -11.76 0.47 -25.62
C GLY A 178 -13.18 -0.09 -25.76
N GLU A 179 -14.20 0.75 -25.68
CA GLU A 179 -15.62 0.36 -25.87
C GLU A 179 -15.92 -0.25 -27.25
N ARG A 180 -15.05 -0.07 -28.25
CA ARG A 180 -15.18 -0.73 -29.57
C ARG A 180 -14.82 -2.22 -29.51
N ILE A 181 -14.14 -2.66 -28.46
CA ILE A 181 -13.79 -4.07 -28.25
C ILE A 181 -14.98 -4.77 -27.58
N PRO A 182 -15.51 -5.88 -28.16
CA PRO A 182 -16.76 -6.51 -27.70
C PRO A 182 -16.70 -7.09 -26.29
N VAL A 183 -15.50 -7.36 -25.76
CA VAL A 183 -15.29 -7.79 -24.37
C VAL A 183 -15.38 -6.60 -23.40
N VAL A 184 -14.81 -5.46 -23.78
CA VAL A 184 -14.71 -4.25 -22.95
C VAL A 184 -16.03 -3.48 -22.91
N SER A 185 -16.78 -3.49 -24.02
CA SER A 185 -18.10 -2.83 -24.13
C SER A 185 -19.09 -3.31 -23.06
N ARG A 186 -18.99 -4.59 -22.66
CA ARG A 186 -19.81 -5.19 -21.57
C ARG A 186 -19.57 -4.53 -20.21
N PHE A 187 -18.39 -3.96 -20.00
CA PHE A 187 -17.99 -3.32 -18.73
C PHE A 187 -17.90 -1.80 -18.84
N ALA A 188 -18.38 -1.20 -19.95
CA ALA A 188 -18.24 0.23 -20.22
C ALA A 188 -18.74 1.11 -19.06
N HIS A 189 -19.90 0.78 -18.48
CA HIS A 189 -20.44 1.52 -17.34
C HIS A 189 -19.52 1.45 -16.11
N SER A 190 -19.07 0.24 -15.74
CA SER A 190 -18.15 0.04 -14.61
C SER A 190 -16.79 0.71 -14.83
N LEU A 191 -16.27 0.72 -16.06
CA LEU A 191 -15.03 1.40 -16.42
C LEU A 191 -15.16 2.92 -16.33
N ARG A 192 -16.31 3.48 -16.72
CA ARG A 192 -16.58 4.92 -16.55
C ARG A 192 -16.68 5.30 -15.07
N GLU A 193 -17.36 4.51 -14.24
CA GLU A 193 -17.40 4.73 -12.79
C GLU A 193 -16.01 4.62 -12.14
N PHE A 194 -15.23 3.63 -12.57
CA PHE A 194 -13.84 3.45 -12.14
C PHE A 194 -13.02 4.69 -12.47
N TYR A 195 -13.12 5.16 -13.71
CA TYR A 195 -12.43 6.36 -14.18
C TYR A 195 -12.86 7.62 -13.41
N GLU A 196 -14.16 7.86 -13.26
CA GLU A 196 -14.69 9.01 -12.50
C GLU A 196 -14.12 9.05 -11.07
N SER A 197 -14.06 7.90 -10.42
CA SER A 197 -13.52 7.79 -9.06
C SER A 197 -12.01 7.98 -9.04
N ALA A 198 -11.27 7.38 -9.98
CA ALA A 198 -9.83 7.57 -10.13
C ALA A 198 -9.47 9.04 -10.40
N TYR A 199 -10.25 9.72 -11.25
CA TYR A 199 -10.08 11.14 -11.56
C TYR A 199 -10.21 12.01 -10.31
N ARG A 200 -11.23 11.77 -9.48
CA ARG A 200 -11.43 12.48 -8.20
C ARG A 200 -10.31 12.18 -7.21
N LEU A 201 -9.95 10.92 -7.05
CA LEU A 201 -8.91 10.47 -6.11
C LEU A 201 -7.52 11.01 -6.44
N LEU A 202 -7.19 11.13 -7.74
CA LEU A 202 -5.91 11.62 -8.23
C LEU A 202 -5.92 13.11 -8.58
N SER A 203 -6.97 13.84 -8.19
CA SER A 203 -7.00 15.31 -8.32
C SER A 203 -5.84 15.93 -7.54
N ILE A 204 -5.33 17.08 -7.98
CA ILE A 204 -4.11 17.67 -7.40
C ILE A 204 -4.16 17.83 -5.88
N LYS A 205 -5.31 18.25 -5.33
CA LYS A 205 -5.51 18.40 -3.88
C LYS A 205 -5.40 17.06 -3.15
N ASN A 206 -6.08 16.04 -3.67
CA ASN A 206 -6.13 14.71 -3.07
C ASN A 206 -4.79 13.98 -3.23
N LEU A 207 -4.12 14.19 -4.35
CA LEU A 207 -2.79 13.69 -4.65
C LEU A 207 -1.75 14.28 -3.68
N LEU A 208 -1.70 15.60 -3.52
CA LEU A 208 -0.76 16.26 -2.60
C LEU A 208 -0.98 15.82 -1.15
N PHE A 209 -2.24 15.73 -0.72
CA PHE A 209 -2.58 15.23 0.61
C PHE A 209 -2.07 13.80 0.82
N ALA A 210 -2.41 12.88 -0.10
CA ALA A 210 -2.08 11.48 0.03
C ALA A 210 -0.58 11.18 -0.14
N VAL A 211 0.11 11.90 -1.03
CA VAL A 211 1.57 11.82 -1.18
C VAL A 211 2.25 12.38 0.05
N GLY A 212 1.78 13.51 0.61
CA GLY A 212 2.31 14.06 1.85
C GLY A 212 2.22 13.08 3.02
N LEU A 213 1.05 12.46 3.21
CA LEU A 213 0.89 11.37 4.18
C LEU A 213 1.84 10.20 3.88
N GLY A 214 1.96 9.82 2.60
CA GLY A 214 2.87 8.77 2.16
C GLY A 214 4.33 9.05 2.50
N VAL A 215 4.81 10.29 2.28
CA VAL A 215 6.18 10.69 2.58
C VAL A 215 6.46 10.57 4.08
N ILE A 216 5.57 11.07 4.93
CA ILE A 216 5.70 10.96 6.39
C ILE A 216 5.70 9.48 6.81
N SER A 217 4.77 8.70 6.25
CA SER A 217 4.60 7.27 6.54
C SER A 217 5.85 6.47 6.18
N TRP A 218 6.41 6.68 4.98
CA TRP A 218 7.61 5.97 4.52
C TRP A 218 8.89 6.49 5.17
N ALA A 219 8.97 7.78 5.50
CA ALA A 219 10.09 8.32 6.27
C ALA A 219 10.15 7.71 7.68
N ALA A 220 8.99 7.56 8.35
CA ALA A 220 8.91 6.90 9.65
C ALA A 220 9.41 5.43 9.58
N GLU A 221 9.10 4.71 8.50
CA GLU A 221 9.64 3.36 8.26
C GLU A 221 11.15 3.37 8.00
N GLY A 222 11.66 4.35 7.25
CA GLY A 222 13.09 4.54 7.05
C GLY A 222 13.83 4.77 8.38
N VAL A 223 13.27 5.61 9.26
CA VAL A 223 13.79 5.83 10.62
C VAL A 223 13.69 4.54 11.46
N ALA A 224 12.58 3.80 11.37
CA ALA A 224 12.43 2.53 12.07
C ALA A 224 13.51 1.53 11.63
N LEU A 225 13.79 1.41 10.33
CA LEU A 225 14.86 0.59 9.79
C LEU A 225 16.24 1.06 10.28
N PHE A 226 16.49 2.37 10.29
CA PHE A 226 17.73 2.93 10.84
C PHE A 226 17.93 2.55 12.30
N LEU A 227 16.89 2.62 13.13
CA LEU A 227 16.95 2.19 14.53
C LEU A 227 17.18 0.68 14.68
N VAL A 228 16.66 -0.14 13.77
CA VAL A 228 16.98 -1.58 13.73
C VAL A 228 18.48 -1.78 13.45
N LEU A 229 19.05 -1.05 12.49
CA LEU A 229 20.49 -1.14 12.19
C LEU A 229 21.36 -0.70 13.36
N LEU A 230 21.00 0.40 14.03
CA LEU A 230 21.66 0.82 15.27
C LEU A 230 21.56 -0.24 16.36
N GLY A 231 20.37 -0.83 16.52
CA GLY A 231 20.15 -1.88 17.49
C GLY A 231 21.01 -3.12 17.24
N LEU A 232 21.33 -3.42 15.98
CA LEU A 232 22.23 -4.51 15.57
C LEU A 232 23.73 -4.15 15.70
N GLY A 233 24.06 -2.94 16.14
CA GLY A 233 25.45 -2.50 16.34
C GLY A 233 26.12 -1.94 15.09
N PHE A 234 25.38 -1.68 14.00
CA PHE A 234 25.91 -0.89 12.88
C PHE A 234 26.08 0.57 13.33
N GLY A 235 27.24 1.16 13.03
CA GLY A 235 27.55 2.54 13.44
C GLY A 235 26.55 3.56 12.90
N ALA A 236 26.24 4.58 13.69
CA ALA A 236 25.32 5.66 13.32
C ALA A 236 25.91 6.59 12.24
N ALA A 237 25.98 6.11 11.00
CA ALA A 237 26.29 6.96 9.87
C ALA A 237 24.98 7.62 9.38
N PRO A 238 24.92 8.96 9.20
CA PRO A 238 23.78 9.64 8.59
C PRO A 238 23.41 9.08 7.21
N ALA A 239 24.41 8.49 6.53
CA ALA A 239 24.31 7.68 5.33
C ALA A 239 23.32 6.50 5.41
N LEU A 240 22.96 6.01 6.60
CA LEU A 240 22.03 4.89 6.77
C LEU A 240 20.56 5.32 6.89
N LEU A 241 20.29 6.62 7.02
CA LEU A 241 18.93 7.16 7.19
C LEU A 241 18.29 7.58 5.86
N ILE A 242 19.08 7.67 4.78
CA ILE A 242 18.70 8.17 3.45
C ILE A 242 19.22 7.21 2.38
#